data_AF-A0A2G3DYM9-F1
#
_entry.id   AF-A0A2G3DYM9-F1
#
_cell.length_a   1.000
_cell.length_b   1.000
_cell.length_c   1.000
_cell.angle_alpha   90.00
_cell.angle_beta   90.00
_cell.angle_gamma   90.00
#
_symmetry.space_group_name_H-M   'P 1'
#
loop_
_entity.id
_entity.type
_entity.pdbx_description
1 polymer ?
#
loop_
_entity_poly.entity_id
_entity_poly.type
_entity_poly.pdbx_seq_one_letter_code
_entity_poly.pdbx_strand_id
1 'polypeptide(L)'
;MIKESTIENFLSFEREHACNSIEVEGIPIWSLYRYEIHNAIKRDTVGRVDGQQTAFQKKELFTMLKNACRPFTYKNVDVLFVCDGARNKNIETGYFENIYFDELAKKYNSVILEHPVNHGHKEPNGMDNVFYTDRVAFKTNVAVKLSKKFNTARRRRYEAEIREKFTDIFAAIKNEFGPDLLDEMVEAMTDRMYYFVITK
;
A
#
# COMPACT_ATOMS: atom_id res chain seq x y z
N MET A 1 16.96 8.26 -28.97
CA MET A 1 17.92 8.08 -27.85
C MET A 1 17.09 7.84 -26.61
N ILE A 2 17.43 6.81 -25.83
CA ILE A 2 16.77 6.55 -24.54
C ILE A 2 17.14 7.69 -23.59
N LYS A 3 16.15 8.35 -22.98
CA LYS A 3 16.34 9.40 -21.98
C LYS A 3 16.59 8.77 -20.61
N GLU A 4 17.39 9.46 -19.81
CA GLU A 4 17.57 9.09 -18.40
C GLU A 4 16.26 9.28 -17.62
N SER A 5 15.98 8.40 -16.67
CA SER A 5 14.76 8.37 -15.85
C SER A 5 14.77 9.39 -14.69
N THR A 6 15.20 10.63 -14.97
CA THR A 6 15.12 11.75 -14.03
C THR A 6 13.67 12.15 -13.76
N ILE A 7 13.43 12.86 -12.65
CA ILE A 7 12.08 13.33 -12.32
C ILE A 7 11.61 14.35 -13.38
N GLU A 8 12.50 15.21 -13.86
CA GLU A 8 12.21 16.25 -14.84
C GLU A 8 11.81 15.67 -16.20
N ASN A 9 12.49 14.60 -16.64
CA ASN A 9 12.15 13.90 -17.87
C ASN A 9 10.79 13.21 -17.74
N PHE A 10 10.54 12.53 -16.62
CA PHE A 10 9.24 11.91 -16.35
C PHE A 10 8.09 12.92 -16.30
N LEU A 11 8.28 14.06 -15.61
CA LEU A 11 7.29 15.15 -15.57
C LEU A 11 7.04 15.77 -16.94
N SER A 12 8.06 15.81 -17.80
CA SER A 12 7.92 16.32 -19.17
C SER A 12 7.12 15.35 -20.03
N PHE A 13 7.42 14.06 -19.94
CA PHE A 13 6.62 12.99 -20.56
C PHE A 13 5.14 13.07 -20.14
N GLU A 14 4.87 13.24 -18.83
CA GLU A 14 3.49 13.34 -18.33
C GLU A 14 2.71 14.54 -18.89
N ARG A 15 3.40 15.65 -19.15
CA ARG A 15 2.80 16.83 -19.78
C ARG A 15 2.55 16.61 -21.27
N GLU A 16 3.53 16.05 -21.97
CA GLU A 16 3.46 15.76 -23.41
C GLU A 16 2.29 14.83 -23.75
N HIS A 17 2.11 13.78 -22.94
CA HIS A 17 1.06 12.77 -23.13
C HIS A 17 -0.23 13.05 -22.34
N ALA A 18 -0.32 14.22 -21.67
CA ALA A 18 -1.45 14.60 -20.85
C ALA A 18 -1.91 13.53 -19.83
N CYS A 19 -0.97 12.75 -19.28
CA CYS A 19 -1.27 11.53 -18.53
C CYS A 19 -2.19 11.75 -17.31
N ASN A 20 -2.06 12.90 -16.65
CA ASN A 20 -2.89 13.24 -15.47
C ASN A 20 -4.36 13.49 -15.81
N SER A 21 -4.71 13.65 -17.10
CA SER A 21 -6.09 13.81 -17.56
C SER A 21 -6.77 12.47 -17.89
N ILE A 22 -6.01 11.36 -17.86
CA ILE A 22 -6.55 10.03 -18.18
C ILE A 22 -7.30 9.50 -16.97
N GLU A 23 -8.59 9.25 -17.17
CA GLU A 23 -9.47 8.65 -16.17
C GLU A 23 -9.95 7.28 -16.63
N VAL A 24 -10.12 6.35 -15.69
CA VAL A 24 -10.76 5.05 -15.90
C VAL A 24 -11.96 4.96 -14.97
N GLU A 25 -13.17 4.81 -15.51
CA GLU A 25 -14.43 4.95 -14.76
C GLU A 25 -14.48 6.18 -13.81
N GLY A 26 -13.97 7.34 -14.25
CA GLY A 26 -13.94 8.58 -13.45
C GLY A 26 -12.90 8.59 -12.32
N ILE A 27 -11.93 7.66 -12.35
CA ILE A 27 -10.81 7.59 -11.40
C ILE A 27 -9.54 8.04 -12.12
N PRO A 28 -8.80 9.05 -11.62
CA PRO A 28 -7.55 9.52 -12.21
C PRO A 28 -6.40 8.55 -11.90
N ILE A 29 -6.45 7.36 -12.48
CA ILE A 29 -5.61 6.22 -12.09
C ILE A 29 -4.11 6.48 -12.30
N TRP A 30 -3.74 7.26 -13.31
CA TRP A 30 -2.36 7.68 -13.51
C TRP A 30 -1.82 8.44 -12.31
N SER A 31 -2.59 9.41 -11.79
CA SER A 31 -2.21 10.21 -10.62
C SER A 31 -2.02 9.34 -9.37
N LEU A 32 -2.77 8.24 -9.26
CA LEU A 32 -2.66 7.29 -8.15
C LEU A 32 -1.45 6.37 -8.25
N TYR A 33 -0.84 6.24 -9.44
CA TYR A 33 0.19 5.23 -9.72
C TYR A 33 1.51 5.78 -10.30
N ARG A 34 1.57 7.06 -10.65
CA ARG A 34 2.74 7.71 -11.29
C ARG A 34 4.06 7.51 -10.54
N TYR A 35 4.04 7.46 -9.21
CA TYR A 35 5.24 7.19 -8.40
C TYR A 35 5.77 5.78 -8.63
N GLU A 36 4.89 4.79 -8.69
CA GLU A 36 5.27 3.38 -8.92
C GLU A 36 5.77 3.18 -10.36
N ILE A 37 5.14 3.86 -11.34
CA ILE A 37 5.59 3.85 -12.74
C ILE A 37 7.00 4.44 -12.82
N HIS A 38 7.25 5.59 -12.20
CA HIS A 38 8.58 6.22 -12.19
C HIS A 38 9.63 5.32 -11.52
N ASN A 39 9.28 4.67 -10.41
CA ASN A 39 10.17 3.72 -9.74
C ASN A 39 10.44 2.46 -10.56
N ALA A 40 9.44 1.92 -11.26
CA ALA A 40 9.61 0.77 -12.14
C ALA A 40 10.56 1.10 -13.29
N ILE A 41 10.40 2.28 -13.92
CA ILE A 41 11.35 2.77 -14.93
C ILE A 41 12.76 2.87 -14.33
N LYS A 42 12.91 3.46 -13.14
CA LYS A 42 14.22 3.58 -12.47
C LYS A 42 14.86 2.25 -12.10
N ARG A 43 14.06 1.30 -11.60
CA ARG A 43 14.52 -0.04 -11.23
C ARG A 43 15.19 -0.73 -12.42
N ASP A 44 14.56 -0.65 -13.57
CA ASP A 44 14.98 -1.35 -14.79
C ASP A 44 16.06 -0.58 -15.59
N THR A 45 16.25 0.72 -15.32
CA THR A 45 17.27 1.56 -16.01
C THR A 45 18.53 1.80 -15.19
N VAL A 46 18.42 1.92 -13.86
CA VAL A 46 19.53 2.28 -12.96
C VAL A 46 19.97 1.09 -12.10
N GLY A 47 19.23 -0.03 -12.12
CA GLY A 47 19.57 -1.24 -11.38
C GLY A 47 19.44 -1.04 -9.88
N ARG A 48 18.22 -0.88 -9.38
CA ARG A 48 17.96 -0.99 -7.93
C ARG A 48 17.75 -2.45 -7.57
N VAL A 49 18.62 -2.97 -6.70
CA VAL A 49 18.36 -4.21 -5.97
C VAL A 49 17.54 -3.80 -4.76
N ASP A 50 16.21 -3.93 -4.84
CA ASP A 50 15.39 -3.82 -3.64
C ASP A 50 15.84 -4.91 -2.66
N GLY A 51 16.07 -4.52 -1.41
CA GLY A 51 16.37 -5.48 -0.36
C GLY A 51 15.27 -6.54 -0.31
N GLN A 52 15.63 -7.82 -0.39
CA GLN A 52 14.66 -8.90 -0.30
C GLN A 52 13.93 -8.80 1.05
N GLN A 53 12.69 -8.32 1.03
CA GLN A 53 11.81 -8.46 2.18
C GLN A 53 11.54 -9.96 2.38
N THR A 54 11.73 -10.42 3.61
CA THR A 54 11.35 -11.80 3.94
C THR A 54 9.86 -11.98 3.70
N ALA A 55 9.45 -13.06 3.05
CA ALA A 55 8.04 -13.32 2.86
C ALA A 55 7.35 -13.59 4.21
N PHE A 56 6.14 -13.06 4.40
CA PHE A 56 5.32 -13.38 5.57
C PHE A 56 4.90 -14.86 5.55
N GLN A 57 5.02 -15.54 6.69
CA GLN A 57 4.50 -16.89 6.87
C GLN A 57 2.97 -16.87 6.98
N LYS A 58 2.32 -17.98 6.62
CA LYS A 58 0.86 -18.12 6.66
C LYS A 58 0.26 -17.79 8.04
N LYS A 59 0.89 -18.25 9.13
CA LYS A 59 0.46 -17.97 10.50
C LYS A 59 0.48 -16.46 10.79
N GLU A 60 1.51 -15.76 10.32
CA GLU A 60 1.68 -14.32 10.52
C GLU A 60 0.58 -13.55 9.80
N LEU A 61 0.25 -13.93 8.57
CA LEU A 61 -0.86 -13.36 7.81
C LEU A 61 -2.21 -13.55 8.52
N PHE A 62 -2.45 -14.70 9.15
CA PHE A 62 -3.68 -14.92 9.93
C PHE A 62 -3.74 -14.04 11.18
N THR A 63 -2.63 -13.87 11.89
CA THR A 63 -2.58 -12.99 13.06
C THR A 63 -2.82 -11.53 12.64
N MET A 64 -2.17 -11.07 11.57
CA MET A 64 -2.39 -9.74 11.01
C MET A 64 -3.84 -9.55 10.56
N LEU A 65 -4.46 -10.56 9.93
CA LEU A 65 -5.87 -10.52 9.56
C LEU A 65 -6.79 -10.36 10.77
N LYS A 66 -6.57 -11.15 11.83
CA LYS A 66 -7.36 -11.07 13.05
C LYS A 66 -7.27 -9.68 13.68
N ASN A 67 -6.06 -9.10 13.73
CA ASN A 67 -5.84 -7.76 14.27
C ASN A 67 -6.45 -6.66 13.39
N ALA A 68 -6.29 -6.78 12.07
CA ALA A 68 -6.86 -5.84 11.12
C ALA A 68 -8.39 -5.82 11.25
N CYS A 69 -9.02 -6.99 11.34
CA CYS A 69 -10.48 -7.14 11.47
C CYS A 69 -11.04 -6.79 12.85
N ARG A 70 -10.22 -6.58 13.88
CA ARG A 70 -10.69 -6.13 15.20
C ARG A 70 -11.53 -4.85 15.03
N PRO A 71 -12.77 -4.76 15.56
CA PRO A 71 -13.56 -3.55 15.41
C PRO A 71 -12.87 -2.38 16.10
N PHE A 72 -12.85 -1.21 15.46
CA PHE A 72 -12.44 0.03 16.12
C PHE A 72 -13.65 0.57 16.87
N THR A 73 -13.74 0.27 18.16
CA THR A 73 -14.91 0.56 18.99
C THR A 73 -14.82 1.88 19.75
N TYR A 74 -13.70 2.59 19.63
CA TYR A 74 -13.44 3.81 20.38
C TYR A 74 -14.07 5.02 19.70
N LYS A 75 -14.89 5.74 20.47
CA LYS A 75 -15.50 7.02 20.11
C LYS A 75 -15.28 7.95 21.30
N ASN A 76 -15.05 9.23 21.05
CA ASN A 76 -14.80 10.24 22.09
C ASN A 76 -13.60 9.87 22.98
N VAL A 77 -12.40 9.81 22.38
CA VAL A 77 -11.14 9.62 23.11
C VAL A 77 -10.58 10.97 23.52
N ASP A 78 -10.02 11.06 24.72
CA ASP A 78 -9.38 12.28 25.24
C ASP A 78 -8.01 12.50 24.59
N VAL A 79 -7.27 11.41 24.34
CA VAL A 79 -5.91 11.45 23.81
C VAL A 79 -5.70 10.38 22.74
N LEU A 80 -5.10 10.76 21.62
CA LEU A 80 -4.64 9.86 20.56
C LEU A 80 -3.11 9.85 20.53
N PHE A 81 -2.51 8.70 20.83
CA PHE A 81 -1.07 8.49 20.68
C PHE A 81 -0.78 7.95 19.28
N VAL A 82 0.14 8.58 18.55
CA VAL A 82 0.60 8.11 17.23
C VAL A 82 2.09 7.82 17.35
N CYS A 83 2.45 6.55 17.27
CA CYS A 83 3.80 6.10 17.58
C CYS A 83 4.39 5.27 16.43
N ASP A 84 5.69 5.44 16.23
CA ASP A 84 6.55 4.46 15.60
C ASP A 84 6.54 3.20 16.48
N GLY A 85 6.13 2.07 15.93
CA GLY A 85 5.76 0.86 16.68
C GLY A 85 6.93 0.14 17.36
N ALA A 86 7.96 0.83 17.84
CA ALA A 86 9.10 0.29 18.57
C ALA A 86 8.68 -0.29 19.95
N ARG A 87 8.07 -1.48 19.92
CA ARG A 87 7.77 -2.28 21.11
C ARG A 87 8.83 -3.34 21.34
N ASN A 88 9.18 -3.57 22.60
CA ASN A 88 10.11 -4.62 23.01
C ASN A 88 9.34 -5.80 23.60
N LYS A 89 9.75 -7.02 23.27
CA LYS A 89 9.14 -8.23 23.84
C LYS A 89 9.59 -8.37 25.30
N ASN A 90 8.63 -8.29 26.22
CA ASN A 90 8.85 -8.63 27.61
C ASN A 90 9.09 -10.15 27.72
N ILE A 91 10.23 -10.53 28.31
CA ILE A 91 10.68 -11.93 28.40
C ILE A 91 9.79 -12.72 29.37
N GLU A 92 9.26 -12.07 30.41
CA GLU A 92 8.46 -12.70 31.45
C GLU A 92 7.01 -12.89 31.00
N THR A 93 6.41 -11.87 30.39
CA THR A 93 4.99 -11.91 29.99
C THR A 93 4.78 -12.37 28.54
N GLY A 94 5.82 -12.31 27.71
CA GLY A 94 5.76 -12.63 26.29
C GLY A 94 5.11 -11.56 25.41
N TYR A 95 4.58 -10.48 25.99
CA TYR A 95 3.92 -9.39 25.26
C TYR A 95 4.92 -8.34 24.76
N PHE A 96 4.51 -7.61 23.72
CA PHE A 96 5.28 -6.48 23.19
C PHE A 96 4.86 -5.18 23.87
N GLU A 97 5.74 -4.60 24.67
CA GLU A 97 5.48 -3.43 25.51
C GLU A 97 6.20 -2.18 24.94
N ASN A 98 5.55 -1.02 25.09
CA ASN A 98 6.10 0.28 24.80
C ASN A 98 6.37 1.02 26.11
N ILE A 99 7.65 1.11 26.49
CA ILE A 99 8.10 1.71 27.75
C ILE A 99 7.77 3.21 27.87
N TYR A 100 7.49 3.89 26.76
CA TYR A 100 7.20 5.32 26.74
C TYR A 100 5.71 5.61 26.90
N PHE A 101 4.86 4.82 26.23
CA PHE A 101 3.45 5.19 26.05
C PHE A 101 2.48 4.28 26.79
N ASP A 102 2.80 3.02 27.11
CA ASP A 102 1.82 2.10 27.67
C ASP A 102 1.32 2.57 29.06
N GLU A 103 2.20 3.00 29.96
CA GLU A 103 1.82 3.54 31.28
C GLU A 103 1.15 4.91 31.19
N LEU A 104 1.52 5.72 30.20
CA LEU A 104 0.92 7.04 30.00
C LEU A 104 -0.50 6.90 29.46
N ALA A 105 -0.70 6.00 28.49
CA ALA A 105 -1.99 5.75 27.87
C ALA A 105 -3.04 5.25 28.88
N LYS A 106 -2.62 4.46 29.88
CA LYS A 106 -3.49 4.00 30.98
C LYS A 106 -4.08 5.13 31.83
N LYS A 107 -3.47 6.32 31.83
CA LYS A 107 -3.93 7.48 32.63
C LYS A 107 -5.04 8.28 31.98
N TYR A 108 -5.37 8.00 30.71
CA TYR A 108 -6.35 8.75 29.91
C TYR A 108 -7.31 7.78 29.22
N ASN A 109 -8.50 8.25 28.85
CA ASN A 109 -9.33 7.54 27.86
C ASN A 109 -8.70 7.72 26.48
N SER A 110 -7.75 6.83 26.15
CA SER A 110 -6.86 7.02 25.02
C SER A 110 -6.83 5.84 24.06
N VAL A 111 -6.38 6.12 22.84
CA VAL A 111 -6.08 5.13 21.81
C VAL A 111 -4.64 5.30 21.37
N ILE A 112 -3.95 4.18 21.13
CA ILE A 112 -2.60 4.16 20.56
C ILE A 112 -2.69 3.63 19.12
N LEU A 113 -2.17 4.41 18.17
CA LEU A 113 -2.01 4.05 16.77
C LEU A 113 -0.54 3.80 16.47
N GLU A 114 -0.22 2.62 15.99
CA GLU A 114 1.17 2.22 15.75
C GLU A 114 1.42 1.80 14.31
N HIS A 115 2.54 2.25 13.76
CA HIS A 115 3.08 1.67 12.53
C HIS A 115 3.68 0.29 12.81
N PRO A 116 3.40 -0.74 12.00
CA PRO A 116 4.09 -2.01 12.16
C PRO A 116 5.57 -1.84 11.83
N VAL A 117 6.45 -2.45 12.61
CA VAL A 117 7.79 -2.77 12.12
C VAL A 117 7.70 -4.15 11.47
N ASN A 118 8.04 -4.22 10.17
CA ASN A 118 7.96 -5.44 9.37
C ASN A 118 8.54 -6.65 10.14
N HIS A 119 7.75 -7.73 10.20
CA HIS A 119 8.02 -8.98 10.94
C HIS A 119 8.16 -8.93 12.47
N GLY A 120 8.25 -7.76 13.10
CA GLY A 120 8.50 -7.61 14.54
C GLY A 120 7.23 -7.54 15.40
N HIS A 121 6.16 -6.92 14.89
CA HIS A 121 4.98 -6.57 15.69
C HIS A 121 3.71 -7.20 15.16
N LYS A 122 3.52 -8.49 15.46
CA LYS A 122 2.40 -9.30 14.94
C LYS A 122 1.26 -9.43 15.93
N GLU A 123 1.52 -9.22 17.21
CA GLU A 123 0.54 -9.32 18.28
C GLU A 123 0.43 -7.95 18.93
N PRO A 124 -0.79 -7.38 19.06
CA PRO A 124 -0.97 -6.19 19.87
C PRO A 124 -0.55 -6.55 21.30
N ASN A 125 -0.03 -5.56 22.01
CA ASN A 125 0.01 -5.64 23.47
C ASN A 125 -1.36 -6.10 23.96
N GLY A 126 -1.45 -6.90 25.02
CA GLY A 126 -2.71 -7.38 25.59
C GLY A 126 -3.69 -6.26 26.02
N MET A 127 -3.32 -5.00 25.79
CA MET A 127 -4.14 -3.80 25.91
C MET A 127 -5.15 -3.67 24.77
N ASP A 128 -6.39 -3.36 25.13
CA ASP A 128 -7.49 -3.30 24.16
C ASP A 128 -7.52 -2.02 23.31
N ASN A 129 -6.77 -0.99 23.71
CA ASN A 129 -6.76 0.33 23.09
C ASN A 129 -5.59 0.58 22.12
N VAL A 130 -4.84 -0.47 21.76
CA VAL A 130 -3.73 -0.40 20.78
C VAL A 130 -4.20 -0.91 19.43
N PHE A 131 -4.00 -0.12 18.37
CA PHE A 131 -4.35 -0.46 17.00
C PHE A 131 -3.20 -0.18 16.04
N TYR A 132 -2.89 -1.17 15.22
CA TYR A 132 -1.92 -0.99 14.15
C TYR A 132 -2.56 -0.27 12.95
N THR A 133 -1.84 0.71 12.40
CA THR A 133 -2.27 1.51 11.24
C THR A 133 -2.26 0.70 9.94
N ASP A 134 -1.55 -0.44 9.94
CA ASP A 134 -1.51 -1.40 8.83
C ASP A 134 -2.84 -2.07 8.55
N ARG A 135 -3.81 -1.99 9.46
CA ARG A 135 -5.14 -2.56 9.29
C ARG A 135 -5.84 -2.08 8.02
N VAL A 136 -5.63 -0.82 7.64
CA VAL A 136 -6.19 -0.27 6.41
C VAL A 136 -5.50 -0.93 5.23
N ALA A 137 -4.17 -0.92 5.19
CA ALA A 137 -3.40 -1.56 4.14
C ALA A 137 -3.69 -3.07 4.03
N PHE A 138 -3.81 -3.78 5.16
CA PHE A 138 -4.04 -5.21 5.22
C PHE A 138 -5.45 -5.59 4.79
N LYS A 139 -6.49 -4.89 5.28
CA LYS A 139 -7.88 -5.11 4.83
C LYS A 139 -7.98 -4.92 3.34
N THR A 140 -7.36 -3.88 2.80
CA THR A 140 -7.47 -3.61 1.37
C THR A 140 -6.65 -4.60 0.54
N ASN A 141 -5.49 -5.05 1.02
CA ASN A 141 -4.76 -6.19 0.43
C ASN A 141 -5.60 -7.47 0.34
N VAL A 142 -6.29 -7.82 1.43
CA VAL A 142 -7.19 -8.97 1.45
C VAL A 142 -8.34 -8.77 0.47
N ALA A 143 -8.96 -7.59 0.47
CA ALA A 143 -10.07 -7.28 -0.41
C ALA A 143 -9.68 -7.35 -1.91
N VAL A 144 -8.48 -6.89 -2.27
CA VAL A 144 -7.94 -7.04 -3.64
C VAL A 144 -7.67 -8.50 -3.99
N LYS A 145 -7.09 -9.30 -3.08
CA LYS A 145 -6.90 -10.74 -3.33
C LYS A 145 -8.23 -11.46 -3.51
N LEU A 146 -9.25 -11.09 -2.73
CA LEU A 146 -10.61 -11.62 -2.87
C LEU A 146 -11.30 -11.10 -4.13
N SER A 147 -10.99 -9.88 -4.61
CA SER A 147 -11.55 -9.34 -5.86
C SER A 147 -11.17 -10.19 -7.08
N LYS A 148 -9.94 -10.75 -7.10
CA LYS A 148 -9.51 -11.72 -8.12
C LYS A 148 -10.38 -12.98 -8.17
N LYS A 149 -11.04 -13.35 -7.07
CA LYS A 149 -11.92 -14.53 -6.97
C LYS A 149 -13.40 -14.21 -7.13
N PHE A 150 -13.88 -13.12 -6.54
CA PHE A 150 -15.31 -12.83 -6.42
C PHE A 150 -15.82 -11.69 -7.32
N ASN A 151 -14.94 -10.82 -7.80
CA ASN A 151 -15.32 -9.65 -8.62
C ASN A 151 -14.73 -9.71 -10.03
N THR A 152 -14.57 -10.92 -10.57
CA THR A 152 -13.84 -11.19 -11.82
C THR A 152 -14.38 -10.43 -13.02
N ALA A 153 -15.70 -10.26 -13.16
CA ALA A 153 -16.29 -9.51 -14.27
C ALA A 153 -15.94 -8.02 -14.24
N ARG A 154 -16.10 -7.38 -13.07
CA ARG A 154 -15.71 -5.98 -12.87
C ARG A 154 -14.20 -5.79 -13.03
N ARG A 155 -13.41 -6.77 -12.57
CA ARG A 155 -11.95 -6.73 -12.69
C ARG A 155 -11.49 -6.79 -14.14
N ARG A 156 -12.04 -7.74 -14.92
CA ARG A 156 -11.76 -7.84 -16.35
C ARG A 156 -12.12 -6.56 -17.10
N ARG A 157 -13.22 -5.90 -16.71
CA ARG A 157 -13.61 -4.61 -17.28
C ARG A 157 -12.56 -3.53 -16.98
N TYR A 158 -12.09 -3.44 -15.74
CA TYR A 158 -11.06 -2.47 -15.33
C TYR A 158 -9.75 -2.72 -16.07
N GLU A 159 -9.33 -3.98 -16.12
CA GLU A 159 -8.12 -4.39 -16.82
C GLU A 159 -8.19 -4.04 -18.31
N ALA A 160 -9.35 -4.30 -18.96
CA ALA A 160 -9.55 -3.96 -20.36
C ALA A 160 -9.51 -2.44 -20.60
N GLU A 161 -10.20 -1.65 -19.78
CA GLU A 161 -10.26 -0.19 -19.95
C GLU A 161 -8.90 0.47 -19.63
N ILE A 162 -8.17 -0.02 -18.61
CA ILE A 162 -6.79 0.40 -18.34
C ILE A 162 -5.91 0.05 -19.53
N ARG A 163 -5.96 -1.19 -20.02
CA ARG A 163 -5.13 -1.62 -21.15
C ARG A 163 -5.41 -0.77 -22.38
N GLU A 164 -6.68 -0.55 -22.72
CA GLU A 164 -7.09 0.31 -23.83
C GLU A 164 -6.51 1.73 -23.70
N LYS A 165 -6.68 2.37 -22.54
CA LYS A 165 -6.28 3.77 -22.33
C LYS A 165 -4.77 3.98 -22.18
N PHE A 166 -4.03 2.97 -21.72
CA PHE A 166 -2.61 3.11 -21.40
C PHE A 166 -1.67 2.36 -22.36
N THR A 167 -2.17 1.58 -23.33
CA THR A 167 -1.31 0.87 -24.30
C THR A 167 -0.36 1.82 -25.01
N ASP A 168 -0.87 2.92 -25.58
CA ASP A 168 -0.04 3.89 -26.30
C ASP A 168 0.90 4.67 -25.38
N ILE A 169 0.47 4.92 -24.13
CA ILE A 169 1.30 5.57 -23.11
C ILE A 169 2.49 4.68 -22.74
N PHE A 170 2.27 3.39 -22.48
CA PHE A 170 3.36 2.47 -22.15
C PHE A 170 4.25 2.15 -23.35
N ALA A 171 3.72 2.18 -24.57
CA ALA A 171 4.54 2.14 -25.78
C ALA A 171 5.45 3.37 -25.88
N ALA A 172 4.94 4.57 -25.56
CA ALA A 172 5.74 5.78 -25.50
C ALA A 172 6.80 5.73 -24.39
N ILE A 173 6.47 5.21 -23.20
CA ILE A 173 7.44 4.97 -22.12
C ILE A 173 8.56 4.04 -22.58
N LYS A 174 8.23 2.93 -23.26
CA LYS A 174 9.21 1.99 -23.79
C LYS A 174 10.15 2.66 -24.79
N ASN A 175 9.60 3.49 -25.67
CA ASN A 175 10.40 4.21 -26.66
C ASN A 175 11.30 5.29 -26.04
N GLU A 176 10.81 5.97 -25.01
CA GLU A 176 11.51 7.10 -24.38
C GLU A 176 12.52 6.67 -23.31
N PHE A 177 12.12 5.75 -22.42
CA PHE A 177 12.90 5.35 -21.26
C PHE A 177 13.48 3.93 -21.37
N GLY A 178 12.93 3.07 -22.24
CA GLY A 178 13.44 1.73 -22.52
C GLY A 178 12.59 0.56 -22.01
N PRO A 179 12.17 0.54 -20.71
CA PRO A 179 11.42 -0.59 -20.16
C PRO A 179 10.04 -0.81 -20.77
N ASP A 180 9.68 -2.08 -20.96
CA ASP A 180 8.33 -2.51 -21.33
C ASP A 180 7.54 -2.87 -20.06
N LEU A 181 6.70 -1.93 -19.61
CA LEU A 181 6.01 -2.03 -18.32
C LEU A 181 4.52 -2.30 -18.44
N LEU A 182 3.98 -2.51 -19.65
CA LEU A 182 2.54 -2.52 -19.89
C LEU A 182 1.82 -3.57 -19.03
N ASP A 183 2.24 -4.82 -19.09
CA ASP A 183 1.54 -5.91 -18.39
C ASP A 183 1.68 -5.80 -16.85
N GLU A 184 2.87 -5.48 -16.35
CA GLU A 184 3.11 -5.25 -14.92
C GLU A 184 2.22 -4.11 -14.39
N MET A 185 2.19 -2.99 -15.11
CA MET A 185 1.45 -1.80 -14.67
C MET A 185 -0.06 -1.94 -14.86
N VAL A 186 -0.54 -2.63 -15.90
CA VAL A 186 -1.97 -2.92 -16.07
C VAL A 186 -2.49 -3.73 -14.89
N GLU A 187 -1.79 -4.79 -14.47
CA GLU A 187 -2.20 -5.57 -13.30
C GLU A 187 -2.23 -4.70 -12.04
N ALA A 188 -1.18 -3.91 -11.82
CA ALA A 188 -1.01 -3.14 -10.61
C ALA A 188 -1.96 -1.93 -10.51
N MET A 189 -2.23 -1.26 -11.64
CA MET A 189 -3.25 -0.21 -11.75
C MET A 189 -4.66 -0.78 -11.55
N THR A 190 -4.93 -2.00 -12.05
CA THR A 190 -6.21 -2.69 -11.81
C THR A 190 -6.39 -2.96 -10.31
N ASP A 191 -5.35 -3.43 -9.62
CA ASP A 191 -5.37 -3.61 -8.17
C ASP A 191 -5.63 -2.26 -7.47
N ARG A 192 -4.93 -1.19 -7.85
CA ARG A 192 -5.09 0.16 -7.28
C ARG A 192 -6.48 0.75 -7.47
N MET A 193 -7.14 0.52 -8.61
CA MET A 193 -8.53 0.92 -8.80
C MET A 193 -9.46 0.24 -7.77
N TYR A 194 -9.25 -1.04 -7.49
CA TYR A 194 -10.01 -1.73 -6.44
C TYR A 194 -9.71 -1.18 -5.04
N TYR A 195 -8.44 -0.87 -4.75
CA TYR A 195 -8.09 -0.19 -3.50
C TYR A 195 -8.94 1.06 -3.32
N PHE A 196 -8.95 1.96 -4.31
CA PHE A 196 -9.67 3.22 -4.26
C PHE A 196 -11.19 3.04 -4.08
N VAL A 197 -11.80 2.10 -4.80
CA VAL A 197 -13.25 1.84 -4.74
C VAL A 197 -13.69 1.30 -3.39
N ILE A 198 -12.91 0.41 -2.77
CA ILE A 198 -13.27 -0.23 -1.49
C ILE A 198 -13.07 0.72 -0.31
N THR A 199 -12.20 1.71 -0.43
CA THR A 199 -11.89 2.67 0.64
C THR A 199 -12.69 3.97 0.58
N LYS A 200 -13.49 4.19 -0.48
CA LYS A 200 -14.50 5.26 -0.54
C LYS A 200 -15.71 4.93 0.33
#